data_AF-A0A2A2Q9J0-F1
#
_entry.id   AF-A0A2A2Q9J0-F1
#
_cell.length_a   1.000
_cell.length_b   1.000
_cell.length_c   1.000
_cell.angle_alpha   90.00
_cell.angle_beta   90.00
_cell.angle_gamma   90.00
#
_symmetry.space_group_name_H-M   'P 1'
#
loop_
_entity.id
_entity.type
_entity.pdbx_description
1 polymer ?
#
loop_
_entity_poly.entity_id
_entity_poly.type
_entity_poly.pdbx_seq_one_letter_code
_entity_poly.pdbx_strand_id
1 'polypeptide(L)'
;MAGTAFVLVGIGVIAVPLHRLTSATKAQAPAPTQAPVVTVDETLPAVLRLRLLDAAKRVVISDASGAVLWDLAHAVPGETEHDVGIKLSGHELELGLRVEFADGGNESAAFLTVMPDAHDEQTAYAIGSGQLEETLRYEWHAH
;
A
#
# COMPACT_ATOMS: atom_id res chain seq x y z
N MET A 1 -21.60 35.00 36.76
CA MET A 1 -21.50 33.55 37.03
C MET A 1 -22.87 32.94 36.86
N ALA A 2 -23.04 32.08 35.85
CA ALA A 2 -24.12 31.11 35.75
C ALA A 2 -23.71 30.14 34.63
N GLY A 3 -23.28 28.94 35.03
CA GLY A 3 -22.94 27.85 34.12
C GLY A 3 -24.19 27.05 33.76
N THR A 4 -24.24 26.56 32.53
CA THR A 4 -25.25 25.60 32.08
C THR A 4 -24.55 24.31 31.65
N ALA A 5 -24.76 23.28 32.45
CA ALA A 5 -24.38 21.91 32.16
C ALA A 5 -25.39 21.28 31.20
N PHE A 6 -24.92 20.50 30.22
CA PHE A 6 -25.73 19.50 29.53
C PHE A 6 -24.98 18.18 29.50
N VAL A 7 -25.57 17.18 30.17
CA VAL A 7 -25.17 15.78 30.21
C VAL A 7 -26.12 15.03 29.26
N LEU A 8 -25.58 14.32 28.27
CA LEU A 8 -26.26 13.32 27.43
C LEU A 8 -25.72 11.95 27.91
N VAL A 9 -26.44 11.03 28.58
CA VAL A 9 -27.69 10.30 28.24
C VAL A 9 -27.65 9.76 26.81
N GLY A 10 -27.57 8.46 26.53
CA GLY A 10 -27.54 7.27 27.37
C GLY A 10 -27.26 6.01 26.51
N ILE A 11 -26.76 4.96 27.15
CA ILE A 11 -26.46 3.66 26.53
C ILE A 11 -27.75 2.84 26.46
N GLY A 12 -28.23 2.56 25.24
CA GLY A 12 -29.36 1.66 24.99
C GLY A 12 -28.88 0.26 24.62
N VAL A 13 -28.93 -0.68 25.57
CA VAL A 13 -28.73 -2.12 25.31
C VAL A 13 -30.04 -2.68 24.76
N ILE A 14 -30.03 -3.20 23.52
CA ILE A 14 -31.18 -3.95 22.98
C ILE A 14 -30.82 -5.44 22.97
N ALA A 15 -31.38 -6.18 23.93
CA ALA A 15 -31.48 -7.63 23.89
C ALA A 15 -32.63 -8.03 22.96
N VAL A 16 -32.34 -8.72 21.86
CA VAL A 16 -33.37 -9.22 20.92
C VAL A 16 -33.54 -10.74 21.10
N PRO A 17 -34.74 -11.25 21.42
CA PRO A 17 -35.01 -12.69 21.51
C PRO A 17 -35.30 -13.31 20.14
N LEU A 18 -34.65 -14.44 19.85
CA LEU A 18 -34.51 -15.12 18.55
C LEU A 18 -35.73 -15.88 17.97
N HIS A 19 -36.94 -15.80 18.53
CA HIS A 19 -38.01 -16.78 18.22
C HIS A 19 -39.26 -16.26 17.47
N ARG A 20 -39.19 -15.19 16.68
CA ARG A 20 -40.39 -14.72 15.93
C ARG A 20 -40.08 -14.42 14.46
N LEU A 21 -39.54 -15.41 13.76
CA LEU A 21 -39.39 -15.46 12.31
C LEU A 21 -40.38 -16.48 11.72
N THR A 22 -41.68 -16.20 11.73
CA THR A 22 -42.60 -16.84 10.78
C THR A 22 -43.79 -15.94 10.47
N SER A 23 -43.99 -15.75 9.17
CA SER A 23 -45.17 -15.22 8.50
C SER A 23 -45.32 -13.71 8.38
N ALA A 24 -45.46 -13.35 7.10
CA ALA A 24 -46.19 -12.23 6.55
C ALA A 24 -45.39 -10.97 6.20
N THR A 25 -45.29 -10.82 4.88
CA THR A 25 -45.44 -9.55 4.16
C THR A 25 -44.15 -8.82 3.79
N LYS A 26 -43.69 -9.16 2.57
CA LYS A 26 -43.17 -8.27 1.52
C LYS A 26 -42.88 -6.83 1.97
N ALA A 27 -41.80 -6.65 2.72
CA ALA A 27 -41.17 -5.36 2.93
C ALA A 27 -40.01 -5.24 1.95
N GLN A 28 -40.11 -4.24 1.09
CA GLN A 28 -39.09 -3.86 0.13
C GLN A 28 -37.75 -3.72 0.86
N ALA A 29 -36.75 -4.50 0.45
CA ALA A 29 -35.43 -4.45 1.04
C ALA A 29 -34.89 -3.01 0.90
N PRO A 30 -34.41 -2.37 1.98
CA PRO A 30 -33.65 -1.15 1.84
C PRO A 30 -32.46 -1.47 0.95
N ALA A 31 -32.22 -0.66 -0.08
CA ALA A 31 -30.99 -0.76 -0.86
C ALA A 31 -29.80 -0.76 0.11
N PRO A 32 -28.79 -1.62 -0.09
CA PRO A 32 -27.62 -1.62 0.76
C PRO A 32 -27.05 -0.19 0.72
N THR A 33 -27.03 0.46 1.88
CA THR A 33 -26.25 1.68 2.05
C THR A 33 -24.80 1.22 1.85
N GLN A 34 -24.26 1.48 0.66
CA GLN A 34 -22.83 1.36 0.44
C GLN A 34 -22.21 2.28 1.48
N ALA A 35 -21.49 1.68 2.44
CA ALA A 35 -20.60 2.46 3.29
C ALA A 35 -19.75 3.34 2.38
N PRO A 36 -19.53 4.62 2.71
CA PRO A 36 -18.65 5.45 1.91
C PRO A 36 -17.33 4.70 1.80
N VAL A 37 -16.99 4.31 0.57
CA VAL A 37 -15.64 3.84 0.26
C VAL A 37 -14.77 5.03 0.59
N VAL A 38 -14.04 4.94 1.71
CA VAL A 38 -13.04 5.93 2.10
C VAL A 38 -11.86 5.70 1.16
N THR A 39 -11.98 6.15 -0.09
CA THR A 39 -10.84 6.37 -0.98
C THR A 39 -10.32 7.77 -0.66
N VAL A 40 -9.62 7.89 0.47
CA VAL A 40 -8.67 8.98 0.60
C VAL A 40 -7.39 8.42 -0.01
N ASP A 41 -7.13 8.75 -1.27
CA ASP A 41 -5.82 8.56 -1.90
C ASP A 41 -4.84 9.51 -1.20
N GLU A 42 -4.45 9.15 0.02
CA GLU A 42 -3.50 9.91 0.82
C GLU A 42 -2.09 9.65 0.27
N THR A 43 -1.37 10.73 -0.01
CA THR A 43 0.05 10.63 -0.35
C THR A 43 0.82 10.63 0.95
N LEU A 44 1.47 9.52 1.27
CA LEU A 44 2.25 9.34 2.48
C LEU A 44 3.74 9.50 2.19
N PRO A 45 4.51 10.12 3.10
CA PRO A 45 5.96 10.06 3.03
C PRO A 45 6.41 8.60 3.21
N ALA A 46 7.30 8.14 2.36
CA ALA A 46 7.87 6.81 2.45
C ALA A 46 9.34 6.83 2.06
N VAL A 47 10.07 5.84 2.57
CA VAL A 47 11.44 5.60 2.14
C VAL A 47 11.46 4.35 1.27
N LEU A 48 12.00 4.48 0.06
CA LEU A 48 12.34 3.37 -0.80
C LEU A 48 13.80 3.00 -0.57
N ARG A 49 14.06 1.75 -0.20
CA ARG A 49 15.42 1.20 -0.10
C ARG A 49 15.60 0.14 -1.17
N LEU A 50 16.52 0.40 -2.08
CA LEU A 50 16.92 -0.51 -3.13
C LEU A 50 18.21 -1.21 -2.74
N ARG A 51 18.22 -2.55 -2.80
CA ARG A 51 19.45 -3.34 -2.70
C ARG A 51 19.67 -4.12 -3.98
N LEU A 52 20.82 -3.90 -4.61
CA LEU A 52 21.25 -4.60 -5.82
C LEU A 52 22.36 -5.59 -5.50
N LEU A 53 22.28 -6.80 -6.07
CA LEU A 53 23.36 -7.79 -5.98
C LEU A 53 24.45 -7.58 -7.03
N ASP A 54 24.15 -6.87 -8.12
CA ASP A 54 25.10 -6.55 -9.18
C ASP A 54 24.87 -5.13 -9.71
N ALA A 55 25.81 -4.60 -10.49
CA ALA A 55 25.69 -3.28 -11.09
C ALA A 55 24.53 -3.23 -12.10
N ALA A 56 23.81 -2.12 -12.14
CA ALA A 56 22.77 -1.85 -13.10
C ALA A 56 23.08 -0.57 -13.88
N LYS A 57 22.89 -0.60 -15.20
CA LYS A 57 22.97 0.59 -16.05
C LYS A 57 21.86 1.56 -15.72
N ARG A 58 20.67 1.03 -15.42
CA ARG A 58 19.52 1.82 -15.02
C ARG A 58 18.59 1.03 -14.12
N VAL A 59 18.03 1.69 -13.12
CA VAL A 59 16.92 1.19 -12.32
C VAL A 59 15.83 2.24 -12.31
N VAL A 60 14.61 1.85 -12.67
CA VAL A 60 13.44 2.71 -12.63
C VAL A 60 12.39 2.07 -11.74
N ILE A 61 11.89 2.84 -10.78
CA ILE A 61 10.77 2.47 -9.93
C ILE A 61 9.63 3.43 -10.24
N SER A 62 8.45 2.88 -10.53
CA SER A 62 7.25 3.64 -10.84
C SER A 62 6.07 3.21 -9.98
N ASP A 63 5.10 4.11 -9.79
CA ASP A 63 3.83 3.75 -9.18
C ASP A 63 2.90 3.01 -10.19
N ALA A 64 1.75 2.54 -9.70
CA ALA A 64 0.73 1.87 -10.50
C ALA A 64 0.14 2.74 -11.64
N SER A 65 0.28 4.07 -11.57
CA SER A 65 -0.13 4.98 -12.66
C SER A 65 0.93 5.11 -13.75
N GLY A 66 2.12 4.55 -13.53
CA GLY A 66 3.29 4.68 -14.39
C GLY A 66 4.13 5.93 -14.12
N ALA A 67 3.83 6.70 -13.07
CA ALA A 67 4.65 7.83 -12.68
C ALA A 67 5.97 7.34 -12.08
N VAL A 68 7.09 7.88 -12.57
CA VAL A 68 8.41 7.50 -12.08
C VAL A 68 8.64 8.12 -10.71
N LEU A 69 8.83 7.26 -9.70
CA LEU A 69 9.16 7.65 -8.34
C LEU A 69 10.66 7.77 -8.15
N TRP A 70 11.44 6.90 -8.81
CA TRP A 70 12.89 6.89 -8.70
C TRP A 70 13.53 6.37 -10.00
N ASP A 71 14.54 7.08 -10.50
CA ASP A 71 15.34 6.71 -11.68
C ASP A 71 16.83 6.85 -11.34
N LEU A 72 17.52 5.72 -11.22
CA LEU A 72 18.97 5.69 -11.00
C LEU A 72 19.67 5.27 -12.28
N ALA A 73 20.64 6.06 -12.70
CA ALA A 73 21.62 5.67 -13.71
C ALA A 73 22.89 5.14 -13.05
N HIS A 74 23.50 4.12 -13.64
CA HIS A 74 24.78 3.54 -13.20
C HIS A 74 24.78 3.13 -11.72
N ALA A 75 23.72 2.45 -11.27
CA ALA A 75 23.59 1.97 -9.91
C ALA A 75 24.63 0.88 -9.61
N VAL A 76 25.31 1.02 -8.48
CA VAL A 76 26.33 0.09 -8.02
C VAL A 76 25.73 -1.00 -7.12
N PRO A 77 26.37 -2.17 -6.99
CA PRO A 77 25.95 -3.17 -6.01
C PRO A 77 25.96 -2.60 -4.60
N GLY A 78 25.00 -3.03 -3.78
CA GLY A 78 24.83 -2.55 -2.41
C GLY A 78 23.45 -1.94 -2.20
N GLU A 79 23.34 -1.12 -1.17
CA GLU A 79 22.08 -0.54 -0.71
C GLU A 79 22.06 0.97 -0.99
N THR A 80 20.90 1.48 -1.37
CA THR A 80 20.66 2.91 -1.56
C THR A 80 19.24 3.22 -1.13
N GLU A 81 19.03 4.41 -0.56
CA GLU A 81 17.72 4.86 -0.07
C GLU A 81 17.28 6.15 -0.77
N HIS A 82 15.96 6.35 -0.85
CA HIS A 82 15.35 7.55 -1.39
C HIS A 82 14.00 7.84 -0.74
N ASP A 83 13.84 9.07 -0.26
CA ASP A 83 12.58 9.57 0.27
C ASP A 83 11.63 9.93 -0.89
N VAL A 84 10.40 9.42 -0.85
CA VAL A 84 9.38 9.66 -1.86
C VAL A 84 8.01 9.90 -1.21
N GLY A 85 7.08 10.52 -1.94
CA GLY A 85 5.66 10.47 -1.60
C GLY A 85 4.99 9.34 -2.39
N ILE A 86 4.42 8.35 -1.70
CA ILE A 86 3.64 7.27 -2.34
C ILE A 86 2.15 7.45 -2.08
N LYS A 87 1.33 7.11 -3.07
CA LYS A 87 -0.12 6.98 -2.88
C LYS A 87 -0.45 5.54 -2.55
N LEU A 88 -1.04 5.31 -1.38
CA LEU A 88 -1.59 4.00 -1.04
C LEU A 88 -3.02 3.89 -1.52
N SER A 89 -3.38 2.75 -2.10
CA SER A 89 -4.77 2.42 -2.43
C SER A 89 -5.32 1.55 -1.31
N GLY A 90 -5.85 2.19 -0.26
CA GLY A 90 -6.23 1.50 0.98
C GLY A 90 -5.01 0.98 1.73
N HIS A 91 -4.83 -0.35 1.74
CA HIS A 91 -3.74 -1.04 2.44
C HIS A 91 -2.68 -1.62 1.49
N GLU A 92 -2.84 -1.37 0.19
CA GLU A 92 -2.02 -1.97 -0.85
C GLU A 92 -1.20 -0.91 -1.58
N LEU A 93 0.00 -1.31 -2.01
CA LEU A 93 0.85 -0.55 -2.91
C LEU A 93 1.33 -1.48 -4.02
N GLU A 94 1.26 -0.99 -5.26
CA GLU A 94 1.84 -1.64 -6.42
C GLU A 94 2.93 -0.72 -7.00
N LEU A 95 4.14 -1.27 -7.14
CA LEU A 95 5.30 -0.59 -7.72
C LEU A 95 5.81 -1.37 -8.92
N GLY A 96 6.02 -0.69 -10.04
CA GLY A 96 6.79 -1.22 -11.16
C GLY A 96 8.28 -1.09 -10.88
N LEU A 97 9.02 -2.18 -11.04
CA LEU A 97 10.47 -2.23 -10.96
C LEU A 97 11.04 -2.62 -12.32
N ARG A 98 11.81 -1.74 -12.93
CA ARG A 98 12.61 -2.04 -14.14
C ARG A 98 14.09 -1.93 -13.83
N VAL A 99 14.85 -2.99 -14.11
CA VAL A 99 16.30 -3.04 -13.92
C VAL A 99 16.97 -3.45 -15.22
N GLU A 100 17.95 -2.68 -15.66
CA GLU A 100 18.86 -3.06 -16.74
C GLU A 100 20.23 -3.38 -16.14
N PHE A 101 20.52 -4.68 -15.93
CA PHE A 101 21.80 -5.11 -15.38
C PHE A 101 22.96 -4.82 -16.34
N ALA A 102 24.13 -4.49 -15.78
CA ALA A 102 25.30 -4.07 -16.55
C ALA A 102 25.82 -5.18 -17.49
N ASP A 103 25.97 -6.40 -16.96
CA ASP A 103 26.66 -7.49 -17.65
C ASP A 103 25.74 -8.47 -18.36
N GLY A 104 24.41 -8.28 -18.26
CA GLY A 104 23.37 -8.89 -19.09
C GLY A 104 23.24 -10.41 -19.14
N GLY A 105 24.27 -11.17 -18.75
CA GLY A 105 24.34 -12.63 -18.87
C GLY A 105 24.36 -13.36 -17.53
N ASN A 106 24.63 -12.68 -16.42
CA ASN A 106 24.56 -13.27 -15.08
C ASN A 106 23.18 -13.01 -14.48
N GLU A 107 22.61 -14.03 -13.83
CA GLU A 107 21.43 -13.86 -12.99
C GLU A 107 21.81 -13.01 -11.77
N SER A 108 20.98 -12.01 -11.48
CA SER A 108 21.13 -11.11 -10.34
C SER A 108 19.75 -10.80 -9.75
N ALA A 109 19.73 -10.08 -8.63
CA ALA A 109 18.51 -9.72 -7.94
C ALA A 109 18.50 -8.26 -7.50
N ALA A 110 17.31 -7.70 -7.48
CA ALA A 110 17.00 -6.41 -6.91
C ALA A 110 15.94 -6.60 -5.81
N PHE A 111 16.23 -6.07 -4.63
CA PHE A 111 15.31 -6.04 -3.50
C PHE A 111 14.83 -4.62 -3.31
N LEU A 112 13.53 -4.42 -3.23
CA LEU A 112 12.91 -3.13 -3.00
C LEU A 112 12.11 -3.18 -1.69
N THR A 113 12.63 -2.47 -0.71
CA THR A 113 11.98 -2.26 0.58
C THR A 113 11.23 -0.94 0.58
N VAL A 114 9.99 -0.97 1.05
CA VAL A 114 9.14 0.21 1.23
C VAL A 114 8.87 0.40 2.71
N MET A 115 9.06 1.62 3.19
CA MET A 115 8.81 2.02 4.59
C MET A 115 7.86 3.22 4.61
N PRO A 116 6.53 3.01 4.55
CA PRO A 116 5.55 4.08 4.70
C PRO A 116 5.64 4.67 6.10
N ASP A 117 5.62 6.00 6.20
CA ASP A 117 5.79 6.76 7.44
C ASP A 117 7.04 6.39 8.26
N ALA A 118 8.01 5.67 7.67
CA ALA A 118 9.23 5.17 8.30
C ALA A 118 9.04 4.23 9.51
N HIS A 119 7.90 3.54 9.62
CA HIS A 119 7.65 2.60 10.73
C HIS A 119 7.61 1.13 10.29
N ASP A 120 6.77 0.78 9.32
CA ASP A 120 6.56 -0.61 8.91
C ASP A 120 7.27 -0.90 7.58
N GLU A 121 8.30 -1.76 7.61
CA GLU A 121 9.05 -2.14 6.41
C GLU A 121 8.49 -3.40 5.75
N GLN A 122 8.36 -3.38 4.42
CA GLN A 122 8.12 -4.57 3.62
C GLN A 122 9.08 -4.62 2.44
N THR A 123 9.62 -5.81 2.17
CA THR A 123 10.58 -6.03 1.07
C THR A 123 10.01 -7.02 0.08
N ALA A 124 9.97 -6.61 -1.18
CA ALA A 124 9.75 -7.49 -2.32
C ALA A 124 11.03 -7.56 -3.16
N TYR A 125 11.14 -8.57 -4.01
CA TYR A 125 12.33 -8.78 -4.82
C TYR A 125 11.99 -9.30 -6.20
N ALA A 126 12.90 -9.07 -7.14
CA ALA A 126 12.83 -9.62 -8.48
C ALA A 126 14.23 -10.13 -8.88
N ILE A 127 14.26 -11.28 -9.55
CA ILE A 127 15.47 -11.99 -9.97
C ILE A 127 15.43 -12.11 -11.49
N GLY A 128 16.54 -11.84 -12.16
CA GLY A 128 16.63 -11.95 -13.61
C GLY A 128 18.02 -11.65 -14.16
N SER A 129 18.13 -11.61 -15.48
CA SER A 129 19.35 -11.26 -16.20
C SER A 129 19.01 -10.29 -17.34
N GLY A 130 19.98 -9.48 -17.78
CA GLY A 130 19.72 -8.50 -18.84
C GLY A 130 18.78 -7.40 -18.38
N GLN A 131 17.57 -7.39 -18.95
CA GLN A 131 16.52 -6.47 -18.61
C GLN A 131 15.42 -7.20 -17.85
N LEU A 132 15.11 -6.69 -16.67
CA LEU A 132 14.05 -7.16 -15.78
C LEU A 132 12.98 -6.08 -15.69
N GLU A 133 11.72 -6.49 -15.76
CA GLU A 133 10.56 -5.64 -15.53
C GLU A 133 9.53 -6.45 -14.76
N GLU A 134 9.24 -6.02 -13.53
CA GLU A 134 8.40 -6.75 -12.59
C GLU A 134 7.47 -5.78 -11.86
N THR A 135 6.28 -6.27 -11.50
CA THR A 135 5.33 -5.53 -10.67
C THR A 135 5.35 -6.09 -9.25
N LEU A 136 5.81 -5.28 -8.30
CA LEU A 136 5.94 -5.64 -6.89
C LEU A 136 4.73 -5.14 -6.10
N ARG A 137 4.16 -6.01 -5.26
CA ARG A 137 2.98 -5.71 -4.45
C ARG A 137 3.31 -5.77 -2.96
N TYR A 138 2.76 -4.82 -2.21
CA TYR A 138 2.95 -4.65 -0.78
C TYR A 138 1.59 -4.48 -0.11
N GLU A 139 1.40 -5.07 1.07
CA GLU A 139 0.11 -5.09 1.78
C GLU A 139 0.29 -4.88 3.29
N TRP A 140 -0.11 -3.72 3.82
CA TRP A 140 -0.02 -3.42 5.26
C TRP A 140 -1.35 -3.69 5.96
N HIS A 141 -1.36 -4.65 6.88
CA HIS A 141 -2.54 -4.92 7.68
C HIS A 141 -2.56 -3.97 8.88
N ALA A 142 -3.59 -3.13 8.99
CA ALA A 142 -3.79 -2.30 10.18
C ALA A 142 -3.90 -3.19 11.43
N HIS A 143 -3.10 -2.88 12.45
CA HIS A 143 -3.12 -3.55 13.76
C HIS A 143 -4.26 -3.05 14.65
#